data_AF-A0A9E0Q4L3-F1
#
_entry.id   AF-A0A9E0Q4L3-F1
#
_cell.length_a   1.000
_cell.length_b   1.000
_cell.length_c   1.000
_cell.angle_alpha   90.00
_cell.angle_beta   90.00
_cell.angle_gamma   90.00
#
_symmetry.space_group_name_H-M   'P 1'
#
loop_
_entity.id
_entity.type
_entity.pdbx_description
1 polymer ?
#
loop_
_entity_poly.entity_id
_entity_poly.type
_entity_poly.pdbx_seq_one_letter_code
_entity_poly.pdbx_strand_id
1 'polypeptide(L)'
;MPVTVKVNGVANSLVHKGSNGISIATIPDVCKTPSPGGPVPIPYPNISQSMTLAKGTTTVKADGGMMIANKGSEFSMSNGDNPGVAGGVKSSTFMKESTWILYSFDVKMDGKNACRLSDKKFQNHENTVDLAGEVQAGVPTVMLVCGECGSYSKLQKKRAQAQNEGEQDFERDHIPAKATLRERAFKKAGPGISDSERDCIAGKVESRGIAVAIPKSAHRGFSPTCGSRNKALMASDSNSKESMAAAVDRDLAAMKAHLKGTDCEAAYDDAAEKVKAHDNEKMMDDVIDECTGG
;
A
#
# COMPACT_ATOMS: atom_id res chain seq x y z
N MET A 1 -13.28 -9.66 -2.56
CA MET A 1 -11.81 -9.81 -2.41
C MET A 1 -11.31 -8.67 -1.53
N PRO A 2 -10.18 -8.80 -0.80
CA PRO A 2 -9.65 -7.68 -0.04
C PRO A 2 -9.27 -6.53 -0.99
N VAL A 3 -9.63 -5.31 -0.61
CA VAL A 3 -9.24 -4.09 -1.34
C VAL A 3 -7.81 -3.74 -0.95
N THR A 4 -6.92 -3.51 -1.91
CA THR A 4 -5.50 -3.23 -1.61
C THR A 4 -5.06 -1.81 -1.94
N VAL A 5 -5.88 -1.04 -2.66
CA VAL A 5 -5.51 0.27 -3.20
C VAL A 5 -6.15 1.40 -2.39
N LYS A 6 -5.32 2.33 -1.91
CA LYS A 6 -5.75 3.62 -1.33
C LYS A 6 -5.68 4.73 -2.37
N VAL A 7 -6.56 5.71 -2.26
CA VAL A 7 -6.70 6.85 -3.18
C VAL A 7 -6.83 8.13 -2.36
N ASN A 8 -6.09 9.18 -2.67
CA ASN A 8 -6.07 10.43 -1.89
C ASN A 8 -5.72 10.23 -0.40
N GLY A 9 -4.58 9.61 -0.11
CA GLY A 9 -4.08 9.45 1.25
C GLY A 9 -4.42 8.10 1.86
N VAL A 10 -4.76 8.08 3.15
CA VAL A 10 -4.79 6.84 3.96
C VAL A 10 -6.17 6.28 4.28
N ALA A 11 -7.23 7.09 4.19
CA ALA A 11 -8.58 6.72 4.63
C ALA A 11 -9.46 6.19 3.50
N ASN A 12 -9.30 6.73 2.29
CA ASN A 12 -10.16 6.42 1.16
C ASN A 12 -9.58 5.26 0.34
N SER A 13 -10.30 4.14 0.30
CA SER A 13 -9.96 3.00 -0.54
C SER A 13 -10.60 3.13 -1.93
N LEU A 14 -9.97 2.53 -2.93
CA LEU A 14 -10.47 2.51 -4.31
C LEU A 14 -11.71 1.62 -4.40
N VAL A 15 -12.76 2.08 -5.10
CA VAL A 15 -13.91 1.22 -5.40
C VAL A 15 -13.68 0.48 -6.71
N HIS A 16 -13.85 -0.83 -6.68
CA HIS A 16 -13.77 -1.69 -7.86
C HIS A 16 -14.80 -2.81 -7.75
N LYS A 17 -15.09 -3.50 -8.86
CA LYS A 17 -16.18 -4.48 -8.95
C LYS A 17 -16.10 -5.63 -7.92
N GLY A 18 -14.88 -5.96 -7.48
CA GLY A 18 -14.62 -7.04 -6.52
C GLY A 18 -14.47 -6.59 -5.07
N SER A 19 -14.77 -5.32 -4.75
CA SER A 19 -14.53 -4.74 -3.42
C SER A 19 -15.53 -5.16 -2.35
N ASN A 20 -16.63 -5.83 -2.74
CA ASN A 20 -17.76 -6.18 -1.87
C ASN A 20 -18.36 -4.95 -1.16
N GLY A 21 -18.36 -3.82 -1.86
CA GLY A 21 -18.88 -2.55 -1.39
C GLY A 21 -20.39 -2.48 -1.40
N ILE A 22 -20.97 -1.84 -0.38
CA ILE A 22 -22.41 -1.63 -0.22
C ILE A 22 -22.66 -0.12 -0.05
N SER A 23 -23.60 0.42 -0.83
CA SER A 23 -24.08 1.79 -0.71
C SER A 23 -25.54 1.77 -0.32
N ILE A 24 -25.89 2.45 0.76
CA ILE A 24 -27.25 2.47 1.34
C ILE A 24 -27.72 3.92 1.36
N ALA A 25 -28.88 4.19 0.78
CA ALA A 25 -29.44 5.52 0.79
C ALA A 25 -29.62 6.04 2.23
N THR A 26 -29.00 7.19 2.51
CA THR A 26 -29.08 7.85 3.82
C THR A 26 -30.38 8.65 3.97
N ILE A 27 -30.95 9.07 2.84
CA ILE A 27 -32.29 9.64 2.77
C ILE A 27 -33.22 8.54 2.26
N PRO A 28 -34.39 8.30 2.88
CA PRO A 28 -35.30 7.26 2.40
C PRO A 28 -35.72 7.49 0.95
N ASP A 29 -35.81 6.40 0.19
CA ASP A 29 -36.25 6.39 -1.19
C ASP A 29 -37.77 6.45 -1.26
N VAL A 30 -38.32 7.66 -1.43
CA VAL A 30 -39.77 7.85 -1.46
C VAL A 30 -40.31 7.40 -2.83
N CYS A 31 -41.06 6.30 -2.82
CA CYS A 31 -41.62 5.68 -4.02
C CYS A 31 -43.14 5.67 -4.00
N LYS A 32 -43.73 5.68 -5.21
CA LYS A 32 -45.16 5.52 -5.43
C LYS A 32 -45.52 4.05 -5.22
N THR A 33 -46.28 3.77 -4.18
CA THR A 33 -46.69 2.42 -3.79
C THR A 33 -48.15 2.20 -4.14
N PRO A 34 -48.48 1.15 -4.91
CA PRO A 34 -49.87 0.84 -5.23
C PRO A 34 -50.73 0.67 -3.96
N SER A 35 -51.89 1.31 -3.96
CA SER A 35 -52.91 1.16 -2.93
C SER A 35 -54.31 1.14 -3.58
N PRO A 36 -55.37 0.71 -2.88
CA PRO A 36 -56.74 0.75 -3.40
C PRO A 36 -57.19 2.14 -3.87
N GLY A 37 -56.66 3.22 -3.27
CA GLY A 37 -56.98 4.61 -3.64
C GLY A 37 -56.06 5.23 -4.69
N GLY A 38 -55.19 4.44 -5.31
CA GLY A 38 -54.13 4.90 -6.22
C GLY A 38 -52.75 4.93 -5.56
N PRO A 39 -51.67 5.18 -6.32
CA PRO A 39 -50.32 5.13 -5.77
C PRO A 39 -50.07 6.23 -4.73
N VAL A 40 -49.54 5.84 -3.56
CA VAL A 40 -49.20 6.76 -2.46
C VAL A 40 -47.68 6.82 -2.23
N PRO A 41 -47.11 7.99 -1.91
CA PRO A 41 -45.69 8.10 -1.56
C PRO A 41 -45.36 7.37 -0.24
N ILE A 42 -44.43 6.41 -0.27
CA ILE A 42 -43.95 5.69 0.92
C ILE A 42 -42.41 5.66 0.91
N PRO A 43 -41.75 5.96 2.05
CA PRO A 43 -40.30 5.88 2.17
C PRO A 43 -39.80 4.43 2.25
N TYR A 44 -38.79 4.08 1.47
CA TYR A 44 -38.12 2.77 1.48
C TYR A 44 -36.60 2.88 1.71
N PRO A 45 -35.93 1.81 2.17
CA PRO A 45 -34.50 1.71 2.01
C PRO A 45 -34.15 1.55 0.52
N ASN A 46 -32.95 1.98 0.13
CA ASN A 46 -32.42 1.68 -1.19
C ASN A 46 -30.94 1.29 -1.06
N ILE A 47 -30.55 0.20 -1.71
CA ILE A 47 -29.26 -0.46 -1.54
C ILE A 47 -28.70 -0.81 -2.92
N SER A 48 -27.45 -0.43 -3.17
CA SER A 48 -26.70 -0.77 -4.39
C SER A 48 -25.33 -1.35 -4.02
N GLN A 49 -24.77 -2.19 -4.88
CA GLN A 49 -23.56 -2.97 -4.55
C GLN A 49 -22.51 -2.92 -5.64
N SER A 50 -21.23 -2.94 -5.24
CA SER A 50 -20.10 -2.83 -6.16
C SER A 50 -19.95 -4.01 -7.11
N MET A 51 -20.49 -5.18 -6.78
CA MET A 51 -20.53 -6.33 -7.70
C MET A 51 -21.30 -6.04 -9.00
N THR A 52 -22.22 -5.06 -8.98
CA THR A 52 -23.02 -4.64 -10.14
C THR A 52 -22.38 -3.47 -10.89
N LEU A 53 -21.12 -3.12 -10.57
CA LEU A 53 -20.38 -2.05 -11.22
C LEU A 53 -20.34 -2.24 -12.74
N ALA A 54 -20.75 -1.19 -13.43
CA ALA A 54 -20.74 -1.04 -14.88
C ALA A 54 -20.14 0.32 -15.26
N LYS A 55 -19.77 0.46 -16.54
CA LYS A 55 -19.19 1.69 -17.12
C LYS A 55 -17.93 2.19 -16.39
N GLY A 56 -17.21 1.28 -15.72
CA GLY A 56 -15.90 1.54 -15.13
C GLY A 56 -14.77 1.46 -16.13
N THR A 57 -13.56 1.33 -15.60
CA THR A 57 -12.34 1.24 -16.41
C THR A 57 -12.32 0.01 -17.32
N THR A 58 -11.59 0.15 -18.42
CA THR A 58 -11.36 -0.89 -19.42
C THR A 58 -9.88 -1.26 -19.52
N THR A 59 -8.98 -0.30 -19.33
CA THR A 59 -7.53 -0.53 -19.48
C THR A 59 -6.82 -0.76 -18.15
N VAL A 60 -7.20 0.00 -17.11
CA VAL A 60 -6.64 -0.15 -15.75
C VAL A 60 -7.53 -1.07 -14.92
N LYS A 61 -6.92 -2.01 -14.19
CA LYS A 61 -7.62 -2.99 -13.34
C LYS A 61 -7.02 -3.01 -11.94
N ALA A 62 -7.81 -3.38 -10.93
CA ALA A 62 -7.37 -3.55 -9.55
C ALA A 62 -7.78 -4.92 -9.02
N ASP A 63 -7.04 -5.44 -8.03
CA ASP A 63 -7.43 -6.59 -7.19
C ASP A 63 -8.10 -7.75 -7.93
N GLY A 64 -7.28 -8.67 -8.46
CA GLY A 64 -7.78 -9.81 -9.25
C GLY A 64 -8.31 -9.42 -10.63
N GLY A 65 -7.83 -8.30 -11.20
CA GLY A 65 -8.18 -7.89 -12.56
C GLY A 65 -9.57 -7.24 -12.68
N MET A 66 -10.12 -6.75 -11.57
CA MET A 66 -11.44 -6.15 -11.51
C MET A 66 -11.46 -4.72 -12.08
N MET A 67 -12.58 -4.42 -12.73
CA MET A 67 -12.92 -3.07 -13.21
C MET A 67 -12.98 -2.09 -12.03
N ILE A 68 -12.40 -0.91 -12.22
CA ILE A 68 -12.35 0.17 -11.25
C ILE A 68 -13.47 1.16 -11.53
N ALA A 69 -14.10 1.69 -10.49
CA ALA A 69 -15.08 2.77 -10.60
C ALA A 69 -14.35 4.12 -10.81
N ASN A 70 -14.77 4.86 -11.82
CA ASN A 70 -14.32 6.22 -12.11
C ASN A 70 -15.51 7.10 -12.52
N LYS A 71 -15.29 8.40 -12.68
CA LYS A 71 -16.35 9.36 -13.04
C LYS A 71 -17.18 8.89 -14.25
N GLY A 72 -18.48 8.70 -14.03
CA GLY A 72 -19.42 8.17 -15.03
C GLY A 72 -19.69 6.66 -14.92
N SER A 73 -19.05 5.98 -13.96
CA SER A 73 -19.41 4.63 -13.55
C SER A 73 -20.74 4.58 -12.80
N GLU A 74 -21.34 3.40 -12.75
CA GLU A 74 -22.59 3.16 -12.03
C GLU A 74 -22.60 1.78 -11.38
N PHE A 75 -23.33 1.65 -10.27
CA PHE A 75 -23.86 0.35 -9.85
C PHE A 75 -25.18 0.16 -10.60
N SER A 76 -25.23 -0.81 -11.49
CA SER A 76 -26.26 -0.91 -12.54
C SER A 76 -27.68 -1.13 -12.02
N MET A 77 -27.85 -1.53 -10.77
CA MET A 77 -29.15 -1.70 -10.15
C MET A 77 -29.11 -1.44 -8.65
N SER A 78 -30.29 -1.17 -8.09
CA SER A 78 -30.50 -1.03 -6.67
C SER A 78 -31.76 -1.78 -6.20
N ASN A 79 -31.89 -2.02 -4.90
CA ASN A 79 -32.94 -2.86 -4.30
C ASN A 79 -33.38 -2.31 -2.93
N GLY A 80 -34.49 -2.82 -2.38
CA GLY A 80 -35.03 -2.43 -1.06
C GLY A 80 -36.30 -1.59 -1.15
N ASP A 81 -36.54 -0.98 -2.30
CA ASP A 81 -37.73 -0.21 -2.68
C ASP A 81 -38.77 -1.07 -3.44
N ASN A 82 -38.61 -2.41 -3.41
CA ASN A 82 -39.39 -3.36 -4.21
C ASN A 82 -40.93 -3.22 -4.14
N PRO A 83 -41.54 -2.81 -3.01
CA PRO A 83 -42.99 -2.55 -2.96
C PRO A 83 -43.42 -1.28 -3.73
N GLY A 84 -42.52 -0.32 -3.93
CA GLY A 84 -42.73 0.94 -4.64
C GLY A 84 -42.72 0.80 -6.18
N VAL A 85 -43.38 -0.23 -6.72
CA VAL A 85 -43.29 -0.62 -8.15
C VAL A 85 -43.74 0.44 -9.15
N ALA A 86 -44.50 1.46 -8.72
CA ALA A 86 -44.87 2.58 -9.58
C ALA A 86 -43.77 3.66 -9.68
N GLY A 87 -42.61 3.38 -9.09
CA GLY A 87 -41.36 4.11 -9.19
C GLY A 87 -41.22 5.27 -8.20
N GLY A 88 -40.02 5.83 -8.17
CA GLY A 88 -39.67 6.99 -7.35
C GLY A 88 -40.58 8.20 -7.60
N VAL A 89 -40.84 8.99 -6.55
CA VAL A 89 -41.64 10.22 -6.68
C VAL A 89 -40.96 11.23 -7.60
N LYS A 90 -39.63 11.34 -7.53
CA LYS A 90 -38.83 12.24 -8.38
C LYS A 90 -38.44 11.56 -9.69
N SER A 91 -37.88 10.35 -9.63
CA SER A 91 -37.33 9.70 -10.82
C SER A 91 -38.39 9.01 -11.70
N SER A 92 -39.53 8.61 -11.13
CA SER A 92 -40.48 7.68 -11.75
C SER A 92 -39.86 6.36 -12.22
N THR A 93 -38.73 5.97 -11.64
CA THR A 93 -38.02 4.72 -11.95
C THR A 93 -38.04 3.75 -10.78
N PHE A 94 -37.69 2.49 -11.07
CA PHE A 94 -37.67 1.40 -10.12
C PHE A 94 -36.42 0.53 -10.33
N MET A 95 -35.72 0.17 -9.25
CA MET A 95 -34.49 -0.65 -9.24
C MET A 95 -33.39 -0.14 -10.19
N LYS A 96 -33.28 1.18 -10.35
CA LYS A 96 -32.32 1.80 -11.28
C LYS A 96 -30.94 2.01 -10.67
N GLU A 97 -30.04 2.48 -11.51
CA GLU A 97 -28.64 2.61 -11.19
C GLU A 97 -28.35 3.62 -10.09
N SER A 98 -27.16 3.48 -9.52
CA SER A 98 -26.59 4.32 -8.48
C SER A 98 -25.24 4.88 -8.95
N THR A 99 -25.16 6.20 -9.08
CA THR A 99 -24.03 6.93 -9.70
C THR A 99 -23.33 7.81 -8.68
N TRP A 100 -22.05 8.15 -8.94
CA TRP A 100 -21.26 8.97 -8.02
C TRP A 100 -21.49 10.47 -8.21
N ILE A 101 -21.65 11.16 -7.08
CA ILE A 101 -21.68 12.62 -6.98
C ILE A 101 -20.26 13.16 -6.82
N LEU A 102 -19.48 12.52 -5.93
CA LEU A 102 -18.09 12.87 -5.64
C LEU A 102 -17.12 11.82 -6.18
N TYR A 103 -15.88 12.24 -6.39
CA TYR A 103 -14.77 11.43 -6.86
C TYR A 103 -13.45 12.12 -6.50
N SER A 104 -12.33 11.43 -6.67
CA SER A 104 -10.98 12.00 -6.50
C SER A 104 -10.78 13.28 -7.31
N PHE A 105 -10.03 14.26 -6.80
CA PHE A 105 -9.73 15.49 -7.55
C PHE A 105 -8.54 15.34 -8.50
N ASP A 106 -7.61 14.45 -8.20
CA ASP A 106 -6.28 14.36 -8.82
C ASP A 106 -5.91 12.94 -9.29
N VAL A 107 -6.43 11.89 -8.65
CA VAL A 107 -6.20 10.50 -9.05
C VAL A 107 -7.19 10.14 -10.15
N LYS A 108 -6.65 9.78 -11.32
CA LYS A 108 -7.42 9.41 -12.50
C LYS A 108 -7.06 8.01 -12.98
N MET A 109 -8.08 7.27 -13.43
CA MET A 109 -7.99 5.96 -14.06
C MET A 109 -8.73 6.02 -15.39
N ASP A 110 -8.11 5.56 -16.48
CA ASP A 110 -8.59 5.78 -17.86
C ASP A 110 -8.90 7.27 -18.13
N GLY A 111 -8.06 8.17 -17.61
CA GLY A 111 -8.23 9.63 -17.77
C GLY A 111 -9.39 10.25 -16.98
N LYS A 112 -10.16 9.45 -16.22
CA LYS A 112 -11.31 9.90 -15.42
C LYS A 112 -11.05 9.76 -13.93
N ASN A 113 -11.58 10.67 -13.13
CA ASN A 113 -11.38 10.70 -11.69
C ASN A 113 -11.82 9.40 -11.00
N ALA A 114 -10.99 8.84 -10.14
CA ALA A 114 -11.28 7.59 -9.43
C ALA A 114 -12.40 7.78 -8.38
N CYS A 115 -13.32 6.82 -8.29
CA CYS A 115 -14.35 6.77 -7.25
C CYS A 115 -13.82 6.03 -6.03
N ARG A 116 -14.14 6.53 -4.84
CA ARG A 116 -13.56 6.08 -3.57
C ARG A 116 -14.64 5.70 -2.57
N LEU A 117 -14.22 4.96 -1.55
CA LEU A 117 -14.95 4.79 -0.29
C LEU A 117 -15.47 6.15 0.19
N SER A 118 -16.71 6.18 0.69
CA SER A 118 -17.40 7.37 1.20
C SER A 118 -17.71 8.50 0.20
N ASP A 119 -17.33 8.35 -1.08
CA ASP A 119 -17.79 9.29 -2.09
C ASP A 119 -19.31 9.15 -2.24
N LYS A 120 -20.00 10.29 -2.19
CA LYS A 120 -21.48 10.37 -2.17
C LYS A 120 -22.06 9.86 -3.47
N LYS A 121 -23.26 9.27 -3.40
CA LYS A 121 -23.93 8.65 -4.55
C LYS A 121 -25.39 9.09 -4.67
N PHE A 122 -25.87 9.18 -5.90
CA PHE A 122 -27.30 9.11 -6.19
C PHE A 122 -27.72 7.64 -6.24
N GLN A 123 -28.98 7.35 -5.92
CA GLN A 123 -29.56 6.02 -6.07
C GLN A 123 -30.93 6.07 -6.75
N ASN A 124 -31.27 4.98 -7.43
CA ASN A 124 -32.53 4.79 -8.17
C ASN A 124 -32.79 5.93 -9.17
N HIS A 125 -31.84 6.16 -10.07
CA HIS A 125 -31.90 7.25 -11.06
C HIS A 125 -32.15 8.62 -10.42
N GLU A 126 -31.37 8.92 -9.37
CA GLU A 126 -31.42 10.17 -8.61
C GLU A 126 -32.74 10.43 -7.86
N ASN A 127 -33.52 9.39 -7.54
CA ASN A 127 -34.69 9.54 -6.67
C ASN A 127 -34.28 9.83 -5.22
N THR A 128 -33.17 9.24 -4.78
CA THR A 128 -32.60 9.46 -3.45
C THR A 128 -31.06 9.57 -3.50
N VAL A 129 -30.45 9.81 -2.35
CA VAL A 129 -29.02 9.98 -2.15
C VAL A 129 -28.49 9.13 -1.01
N ASP A 130 -27.26 8.65 -1.21
CA ASP A 130 -26.37 8.15 -0.18
C ASP A 130 -25.29 9.21 0.10
N LEU A 131 -25.45 9.91 1.22
CA LEU A 131 -24.53 10.96 1.67
C LEU A 131 -23.33 10.42 2.47
N ALA A 132 -23.43 9.18 2.95
CA ALA A 132 -22.34 8.47 3.61
C ALA A 132 -21.37 7.87 2.58
N GLY A 133 -21.88 7.56 1.39
CA GLY A 133 -21.16 6.91 0.31
C GLY A 133 -21.07 5.41 0.50
N GLU A 134 -20.46 4.76 -0.50
CA GLU A 134 -20.24 3.32 -0.45
C GLU A 134 -19.27 2.94 0.69
N VAL A 135 -19.59 1.82 1.36
CA VAL A 135 -18.84 1.25 2.47
C VAL A 135 -18.30 -0.12 2.07
N GLN A 136 -16.99 -0.32 2.24
CA GLN A 136 -16.27 -1.56 1.99
C GLN A 136 -15.27 -1.81 3.12
N ALA A 137 -14.73 -3.04 3.18
CA ALA A 137 -13.64 -3.35 4.09
C ALA A 137 -12.46 -2.39 3.86
N GLY A 138 -11.84 -1.94 4.95
CA GLY A 138 -10.65 -1.11 4.90
C GLY A 138 -9.52 -1.81 4.16
N VAL A 139 -8.65 -1.02 3.52
CA VAL A 139 -7.39 -1.56 2.98
C VAL A 139 -6.52 -1.96 4.15
N PRO A 140 -6.10 -3.23 4.26
CA PRO A 140 -5.26 -3.67 5.38
C PRO A 140 -3.99 -2.83 5.43
N THR A 141 -3.71 -2.26 6.61
CA THR A 141 -2.49 -1.48 6.85
C THR A 141 -1.30 -2.42 6.79
N VAL A 142 -0.45 -2.24 5.78
CA VAL A 142 0.74 -3.07 5.58
C VAL A 142 1.84 -2.54 6.50
N MET A 143 1.80 -2.94 7.79
CA MET A 143 2.82 -2.57 8.77
C MET A 143 4.10 -3.39 8.58
N LEU A 144 5.25 -2.79 8.88
CA LEU A 144 6.48 -3.55 9.08
C LEU A 144 6.29 -4.47 10.28
N VAL A 145 6.76 -5.70 10.15
CA VAL A 145 6.81 -6.67 11.25
C VAL A 145 8.27 -7.06 11.49
N CYS A 146 8.59 -7.49 12.71
CA CYS A 146 9.93 -8.00 13.00
C CYS A 146 10.33 -9.08 11.99
N GLY A 147 11.61 -9.08 11.58
CA GLY A 147 12.17 -10.11 10.71
C GLY A 147 11.78 -9.95 9.24
N GLU A 148 10.97 -8.95 8.89
CA GLU A 148 10.69 -8.67 7.51
C GLU A 148 11.95 -8.18 6.80
N CYS A 149 12.45 -8.98 5.86
CA CYS A 149 13.67 -8.71 5.12
C CYS A 149 13.37 -8.32 3.67
N GLY A 150 14.20 -7.43 3.12
CA GLY A 150 14.14 -7.07 1.70
C GLY A 150 15.05 -5.89 1.40
N SER A 151 14.99 -5.38 0.17
CA SER A 151 15.71 -4.14 -0.14
C SER A 151 15.21 -3.00 0.73
N TYR A 152 16.11 -2.13 1.15
CA TYR A 152 15.77 -1.01 2.01
C TYR A 152 14.65 -0.13 1.44
N SER A 153 14.69 0.15 0.13
CA SER A 153 13.66 0.94 -0.55
C SER A 153 12.27 0.27 -0.53
N LYS A 154 12.19 -1.06 -0.62
CA LYS A 154 10.93 -1.81 -0.50
C LYS A 154 10.35 -1.66 0.90
N LEU A 155 11.16 -1.87 1.93
CA LEU A 155 10.73 -1.71 3.32
C LEU A 155 10.42 -0.23 3.66
N GLN A 156 11.10 0.71 3.01
CA GLN A 156 10.83 2.15 3.16
C GLN A 156 9.44 2.51 2.62
N LYS A 157 9.09 2.03 1.41
CA LYS A 157 7.76 2.23 0.81
C LYS A 157 6.66 1.62 1.69
N LYS A 158 6.87 0.40 2.18
CA LYS A 158 5.95 -0.27 3.10
C LYS A 158 5.72 0.53 4.38
N ARG A 159 6.79 1.04 5.02
CA ARG A 159 6.66 1.93 6.18
C ARG A 159 5.89 3.21 5.87
N ALA A 160 6.11 3.83 4.71
CA ALA A 160 5.42 5.06 4.32
C ALA A 160 3.90 4.83 4.13
N GLN A 161 3.50 3.63 3.70
CA GLN A 161 2.09 3.23 3.59
C GLN A 161 1.40 3.02 4.95
N ALA A 162 2.18 2.78 6.02
CA ALA A 162 1.69 2.55 7.38
C ALA A 162 1.60 3.82 8.25
N GLN A 163 2.01 5.00 7.76
CA GLN A 163 2.36 6.16 8.60
C GLN A 163 1.21 6.93 9.30
N ASN A 164 -0.01 6.40 9.42
CA ASN A 164 -1.10 7.08 10.14
C ASN A 164 -1.81 6.23 11.21
N GLU A 165 -1.30 5.04 11.53
CA GLU A 165 -1.85 4.20 12.60
C GLU A 165 -0.74 3.86 13.61
N GLY A 166 -0.71 4.59 14.72
CA GLY A 166 0.12 4.24 15.88
C GLY A 166 1.63 4.37 15.65
N GLU A 167 2.36 4.41 16.73
CA GLU A 167 3.81 4.57 16.75
C GLU A 167 4.50 3.45 15.95
N GLN A 168 5.43 3.82 15.06
CA GLN A 168 6.14 2.84 14.22
C GLN A 168 7.21 2.14 15.05
N ASP A 169 6.81 1.04 15.69
CA ASP A 169 7.64 0.22 16.58
C ASP A 169 8.85 -0.41 15.88
N PHE A 170 8.86 -0.46 14.55
CA PHE A 170 9.91 -1.11 13.77
C PHE A 170 10.72 -0.12 12.90
N GLU A 171 12.04 -0.29 12.91
CA GLU A 171 13.00 0.38 12.04
C GLU A 171 13.68 -0.62 11.11
N ARG A 172 14.20 -0.12 9.99
CA ARG A 172 14.93 -0.92 9.02
C ARG A 172 16.40 -0.85 9.35
N ASP A 173 17.01 -2.00 9.60
CA ASP A 173 18.43 -2.10 9.85
C ASP A 173 19.15 -2.65 8.62
N HIS A 174 20.15 -1.91 8.12
CA HIS A 174 21.00 -2.35 7.01
C HIS A 174 22.07 -3.28 7.55
N ILE A 175 22.12 -4.51 7.04
CA ILE A 175 23.11 -5.50 7.43
C ILE A 175 23.75 -6.07 6.16
N PRO A 176 25.03 -5.75 5.86
CA PRO A 176 25.94 -4.92 6.66
C PRO A 176 25.53 -3.43 6.60
N ALA A 177 26.12 -2.62 7.49
CA ALA A 177 25.79 -1.20 7.60
C ALA A 177 25.83 -0.48 6.25
N LYS A 178 24.89 0.46 6.07
CA LYS A 178 24.79 1.34 4.91
C LYS A 178 26.13 1.96 4.48
N ALA A 179 26.93 2.43 5.45
CA ALA A 179 28.23 3.05 5.19
C ALA A 179 29.26 2.03 4.66
N THR A 180 29.25 0.80 5.18
CA THR A 180 30.10 -0.29 4.70
C THR A 180 29.76 -0.68 3.27
N LEU A 181 28.46 -0.76 2.94
CA LEU A 181 28.00 -1.04 1.57
C LEU A 181 28.48 0.03 0.57
N ARG A 182 28.34 1.31 0.92
CA ARG A 182 28.82 2.43 0.10
C ARG A 182 30.33 2.36 -0.11
N GLU A 183 31.09 2.21 0.97
CA GLU A 183 32.55 2.17 0.94
C GLU A 183 33.06 1.00 0.08
N ARG A 184 32.45 -0.18 0.20
CA ARG A 184 32.80 -1.35 -0.62
C ARG A 184 32.51 -1.09 -2.10
N ALA A 185 31.36 -0.52 -2.42
CA ALA A 185 30.99 -0.20 -3.79
C ALA A 185 31.96 0.79 -4.44
N PHE A 186 32.40 1.82 -3.70
CA PHE A 186 33.42 2.76 -4.19
C PHE A 186 34.78 2.11 -4.40
N LYS A 187 35.21 1.23 -3.49
CA LYS A 187 36.43 0.44 -3.67
C LYS A 187 36.37 -0.46 -4.91
N LYS A 188 35.20 -1.05 -5.22
CA LYS A 188 34.98 -1.87 -6.42
C LYS A 188 34.96 -1.05 -7.71
N ALA A 189 34.29 0.11 -7.70
CA ALA A 189 34.23 1.01 -8.85
C ALA A 189 35.60 1.60 -9.23
N GLY A 190 36.53 1.64 -8.27
CA GLY A 190 37.92 2.00 -8.51
C GLY A 190 38.17 3.52 -8.57
N PRO A 191 39.45 3.92 -8.66
CA PRO A 191 39.82 5.32 -8.79
C PRO A 191 39.41 5.85 -10.17
N GLY A 192 38.75 7.01 -10.23
CA GLY A 192 38.41 7.67 -11.49
C GLY A 192 36.92 7.91 -11.73
N ILE A 193 36.04 7.39 -10.86
CA ILE A 193 34.62 7.71 -10.92
C ILE A 193 34.35 9.20 -10.62
N SER A 194 33.55 9.80 -11.48
CA SER A 194 33.02 11.16 -11.33
C SER A 194 32.15 11.29 -10.08
N ASP A 195 31.94 12.52 -9.63
CA ASP A 195 31.04 12.78 -8.50
C ASP A 195 29.60 12.34 -8.80
N SER A 196 29.15 12.48 -10.07
CA SER A 196 27.84 11.98 -10.50
C SER A 196 27.71 10.46 -10.43
N GLU A 197 28.76 9.73 -10.79
CA GLU A 197 28.77 8.27 -10.69
C GLU A 197 28.80 7.83 -9.22
N ARG A 198 29.57 8.53 -8.36
CA ARG A 198 29.54 8.28 -6.91
C ARG A 198 28.17 8.48 -6.32
N ASP A 199 27.48 9.56 -6.67
CA ASP A 199 26.13 9.84 -6.19
C ASP A 199 25.12 8.78 -6.66
N CYS A 200 25.23 8.36 -7.93
CA CYS A 200 24.41 7.28 -8.49
C CYS A 200 24.63 5.96 -7.74
N ILE A 201 25.89 5.55 -7.58
CA ILE A 201 26.28 4.30 -6.91
C ILE A 201 25.79 4.32 -5.46
N ALA A 202 26.06 5.41 -4.72
CA ALA A 202 25.62 5.55 -3.34
C ALA A 202 24.10 5.39 -3.24
N GLY A 203 23.33 6.17 -3.99
CA GLY A 203 21.87 6.13 -3.95
C GLY A 203 21.31 4.75 -4.25
N LYS A 204 21.81 4.07 -5.29
CA LYS A 204 21.32 2.75 -5.70
C LYS A 204 21.72 1.65 -4.72
N VAL A 205 22.98 1.59 -4.27
CA VAL A 205 23.45 0.61 -3.28
C VAL A 205 22.66 0.71 -1.99
N GLU A 206 22.38 1.91 -1.51
CA GLU A 206 21.56 2.10 -0.30
C GLU A 206 20.13 1.63 -0.48
N SER A 207 19.55 1.88 -1.66
CA SER A 207 18.17 1.54 -1.97
C SER A 207 17.97 0.04 -2.15
N ARG A 208 18.98 -0.65 -2.69
CA ARG A 208 18.98 -2.07 -3.04
C ARG A 208 19.51 -2.96 -1.93
N GLY A 209 20.40 -2.43 -1.10
CA GLY A 209 20.99 -3.14 0.05
C GLY A 209 19.92 -3.77 0.93
N ILE A 210 20.21 -4.99 1.37
CA ILE A 210 19.29 -5.75 2.22
C ILE A 210 19.16 -5.09 3.59
N ALA A 211 17.93 -5.07 4.08
CA ALA A 211 17.60 -4.59 5.41
C ALA A 211 16.59 -5.54 6.07
N VAL A 212 16.58 -5.53 7.40
CA VAL A 212 15.65 -6.28 8.24
C VAL A 212 14.86 -5.30 9.11
N ALA A 213 13.55 -5.49 9.21
CA ALA A 213 12.73 -4.75 10.14
C ALA A 213 12.93 -5.29 11.57
N ILE A 214 13.32 -4.42 12.50
CA ILE A 214 13.57 -4.74 13.91
C ILE A 214 12.97 -3.69 14.84
N PRO A 215 12.67 -4.02 16.11
CA PRO A 215 12.16 -3.04 17.07
C PRO A 215 13.07 -1.82 17.18
N LYS A 216 12.48 -0.62 17.16
CA LYS A 216 13.16 0.67 17.25
C LYS A 216 14.03 0.78 18.50
N SER A 217 13.55 0.27 19.62
CA SER A 217 14.31 0.19 20.88
C SER A 217 15.56 -0.68 20.73
N ALA A 218 15.44 -1.84 20.09
CA ALA A 218 16.55 -2.76 19.87
C ALA A 218 17.57 -2.18 18.87
N HIS A 219 17.09 -1.61 17.76
CA HIS A 219 17.93 -0.98 16.75
C HIS A 219 18.77 0.16 17.34
N ARG A 220 18.12 1.13 17.99
CA ARG A 220 18.80 2.29 18.58
C ARG A 220 19.57 1.95 19.84
N GLY A 221 19.18 0.92 20.57
CA GLY A 221 19.87 0.46 21.77
C GLY A 221 21.16 -0.26 21.42
N PHE A 222 21.11 -1.23 20.51
CA PHE A 222 22.12 -2.29 20.45
C PHE A 222 22.71 -2.57 19.07
N SER A 223 22.03 -2.19 17.99
CA SER A 223 22.53 -2.50 16.65
C SER A 223 23.88 -1.82 16.38
N PRO A 224 24.92 -2.57 15.95
CA PRO A 224 26.20 -2.01 15.53
C PRO A 224 26.09 -1.15 14.26
N THR A 225 25.09 -1.42 13.43
CA THR A 225 24.85 -0.77 12.14
C THR A 225 23.98 0.49 12.27
N CYS A 226 23.43 0.75 13.46
CA CYS A 226 22.64 1.95 13.75
C CYS A 226 23.50 3.23 13.81
N GLY A 227 23.19 4.19 12.95
CA GLY A 227 23.84 5.51 12.94
C GLY A 227 25.30 5.42 12.53
N SER A 228 26.20 5.97 13.37
CA SER A 228 27.65 6.01 13.10
C SER A 228 28.45 5.02 13.95
N ARG A 229 27.79 4.03 14.56
CA ARG A 229 28.41 3.09 15.51
C ARG A 229 29.48 2.21 14.86
N ASN A 230 29.30 1.84 13.59
CA ASN A 230 30.26 1.04 12.84
C ASN A 230 31.43 1.87 12.25
N LYS A 231 31.52 3.18 12.50
CA LYS A 231 32.50 4.07 11.83
C LYS A 231 33.95 3.55 11.93
N ALA A 232 34.34 2.99 13.08
CA ALA A 232 35.69 2.45 13.28
C ALA A 232 35.96 1.16 12.49
N LEU A 233 34.92 0.39 12.17
CA LEU A 233 35.01 -0.91 11.48
C LEU A 233 34.73 -0.80 9.98
N MET A 234 34.15 0.32 9.52
CA MET A 234 33.77 0.54 8.12
C MET A 234 34.91 0.26 7.14
N ALA A 235 36.12 0.75 7.44
CA ALA A 235 37.28 0.57 6.58
C ALA A 235 37.68 -0.91 6.46
N SER A 236 37.70 -1.66 7.56
CA SER A 236 38.02 -3.09 7.57
C SER A 236 36.92 -3.94 6.95
N ASP A 237 35.66 -3.65 7.27
CA ASP A 237 34.51 -4.43 6.85
C ASP A 237 34.29 -4.35 5.33
N SER A 238 34.64 -3.23 4.71
CA SER A 238 34.47 -2.98 3.27
C SER A 238 35.64 -3.45 2.40
N ASN A 239 36.65 -4.12 2.96
CA ASN A 239 37.88 -4.46 2.22
C ASN A 239 37.68 -5.58 1.20
N SER A 240 36.92 -6.62 1.53
CA SER A 240 36.70 -7.77 0.68
C SER A 240 35.30 -8.37 0.88
N LYS A 241 34.95 -9.34 0.02
CA LYS A 241 33.71 -10.12 0.16
C LYS A 241 33.67 -10.83 1.53
N GLU A 242 34.80 -11.37 1.95
CA GLU A 242 34.95 -12.11 3.21
C GLU A 242 34.83 -11.18 4.42
N SER A 243 35.42 -9.98 4.37
CA SER A 243 35.28 -9.01 5.46
C SER A 243 33.84 -8.51 5.58
N MET A 244 33.12 -8.36 4.47
CA MET A 244 31.69 -8.03 4.51
C MET A 244 30.85 -9.17 5.07
N ALA A 245 31.13 -10.42 4.69
CA ALA A 245 30.44 -11.59 5.25
C ALA A 245 30.67 -11.68 6.78
N ALA A 246 31.90 -11.44 7.23
CA ALA A 246 32.22 -11.38 8.65
C ALA A 246 31.51 -10.23 9.38
N ALA A 247 31.38 -9.06 8.74
CA ALA A 247 30.61 -7.95 9.27
C ALA A 247 29.13 -8.30 9.40
N VAL A 248 28.53 -8.94 8.38
CA VAL A 248 27.16 -9.46 8.42
C VAL A 248 26.97 -10.41 9.60
N ASP A 249 27.85 -11.40 9.76
CA ASP A 249 27.75 -12.38 10.84
C ASP A 249 27.85 -11.72 12.23
N ARG A 250 28.80 -10.80 12.41
CA ARG A 250 28.98 -10.04 13.65
C ARG A 250 27.74 -9.22 13.98
N ASP A 251 27.22 -8.48 13.01
CA ASP A 251 26.11 -7.55 13.20
C ASP A 251 24.80 -8.31 13.47
N LEU A 252 24.56 -9.43 12.77
CA LEU A 252 23.46 -10.34 13.05
C LEU A 252 23.58 -10.96 14.45
N ALA A 253 24.77 -11.42 14.84
CA ALA A 253 24.98 -12.03 16.15
C ALA A 253 24.73 -11.05 17.31
N ALA A 254 25.19 -9.80 17.16
CA ALA A 254 24.93 -8.74 18.13
C ALA A 254 23.42 -8.54 18.33
N MET A 255 22.65 -8.47 17.23
CA MET A 255 21.21 -8.30 17.31
C MET A 255 20.48 -9.54 17.85
N LYS A 256 20.87 -10.75 17.44
CA LYS A 256 20.28 -12.00 17.96
C LYS A 256 20.42 -12.09 19.48
N ALA A 257 21.55 -11.67 20.04
CA ALA A 257 21.77 -11.67 21.49
C ALA A 257 20.74 -10.82 22.25
N HIS A 258 20.28 -9.71 21.65
CA HIS A 258 19.31 -8.79 22.25
C HIS A 258 17.85 -9.12 21.93
N LEU A 259 17.60 -9.88 20.87
CA LEU A 259 16.25 -10.32 20.48
C LEU A 259 15.87 -11.68 21.09
N LYS A 260 16.82 -12.38 21.71
CA LYS A 260 16.58 -13.65 22.39
C LYS A 260 15.52 -13.53 23.48
N GLY A 261 14.56 -14.44 23.49
CA GLY A 261 13.44 -14.48 24.42
C GLY A 261 12.33 -13.47 24.14
N THR A 262 12.41 -12.74 23.02
CA THR A 262 11.35 -11.82 22.58
C THR A 262 10.50 -12.46 21.48
N ASP A 263 9.31 -11.92 21.24
CA ASP A 263 8.44 -12.34 20.12
C ASP A 263 9.08 -12.10 18.73
N CYS A 264 10.23 -11.42 18.69
CA CYS A 264 10.99 -11.10 17.48
C CYS A 264 12.11 -12.12 17.19
N GLU A 265 12.43 -13.02 18.12
CA GLU A 265 13.57 -13.97 18.01
C GLU A 265 13.48 -14.84 16.74
N ALA A 266 12.43 -15.63 16.60
CA ALA A 266 12.28 -16.57 15.50
C ALA A 266 12.21 -15.88 14.12
N ALA A 267 11.47 -14.76 14.05
CA ALA A 267 11.34 -14.00 12.80
C ALA A 267 12.68 -13.36 12.39
N TYR A 268 13.48 -12.89 13.36
CA TYR A 268 14.81 -12.35 13.07
C TYR A 268 15.80 -13.44 12.69
N ASP A 269 15.71 -14.64 13.25
CA ASP A 269 16.53 -15.78 12.85
C ASP A 269 16.30 -16.16 11.39
N ASP A 270 15.04 -16.25 10.95
CA ASP A 270 14.70 -16.48 9.54
C ASP A 270 15.20 -15.34 8.62
N ALA A 271 15.15 -14.10 9.10
CA ALA A 271 15.66 -12.95 8.38
C ALA A 271 17.19 -13.00 8.22
N ALA A 272 17.88 -13.42 9.28
CA ALA A 272 19.34 -13.54 9.31
C ALA A 272 19.85 -14.50 8.22
N GLU A 273 19.18 -15.63 8.01
CA GLU A 273 19.54 -16.56 6.93
C GLU A 273 19.40 -15.92 5.55
N LYS A 274 18.35 -15.10 5.34
CA LYS A 274 18.14 -14.38 4.08
C LYS A 274 19.16 -13.25 3.87
N VAL A 275 19.58 -12.59 4.95
CA VAL A 275 20.66 -11.59 4.92
C VAL A 275 21.98 -12.25 4.53
N LYS A 276 22.32 -13.40 5.11
CA LYS A 276 23.53 -14.15 4.77
C LYS A 276 23.52 -14.67 3.33
N ALA A 277 22.35 -15.06 2.83
CA ALA A 277 22.18 -15.52 1.45
C ALA A 277 22.21 -14.38 0.41
N HIS A 278 22.14 -13.11 0.83
CA HIS A 278 22.11 -11.98 -0.10
C HIS A 278 23.50 -11.71 -0.69
N ASP A 279 23.57 -11.72 -2.02
CA ASP A 279 24.81 -11.46 -2.75
C ASP A 279 25.06 -9.94 -2.90
N ASN A 280 25.68 -9.37 -1.87
CA ASN A 280 26.08 -7.96 -1.85
C ASN A 280 27.07 -7.62 -2.97
N GLU A 281 27.96 -8.54 -3.36
CA GLU A 281 28.96 -8.28 -4.40
C GLU A 281 28.28 -8.13 -5.76
N LYS A 282 27.42 -9.09 -6.11
CA LYS A 282 26.64 -9.03 -7.35
C LYS A 282 25.76 -7.78 -7.41
N MET A 283 25.09 -7.43 -6.32
CA MET A 283 24.27 -6.22 -6.26
C MET A 283 25.09 -4.96 -6.50
N MET A 284 26.33 -4.89 -5.98
CA MET A 284 27.23 -3.76 -6.24
C MET A 284 27.71 -3.73 -7.69
N ASP A 285 28.07 -4.88 -8.26
CA ASP A 285 28.48 -4.99 -9.67
C ASP A 285 27.36 -4.48 -10.59
N ASP A 286 26.14 -4.97 -10.41
CA ASP A 286 24.95 -4.52 -11.17
C ASP A 286 24.73 -3.00 -11.02
N VAL A 287 24.97 -2.43 -9.84
CA VAL A 287 24.81 -0.98 -9.61
C VAL A 287 25.91 -0.17 -10.27
N ILE A 288 27.16 -0.64 -10.21
CA ILE A 288 28.30 0.04 -10.83
C ILE A 288 28.08 0.09 -12.33
N ASP A 289 27.79 -1.04 -12.97
CA ASP A 289 27.54 -1.14 -14.42
C ASP A 289 26.43 -0.18 -14.88
N GLU A 290 25.33 -0.12 -14.12
CA GLU A 290 24.22 0.80 -14.41
C GLU A 290 24.56 2.28 -14.23
N CYS A 291 25.57 2.62 -13.41
CA CYS A 291 25.91 4.00 -13.07
C CYS A 291 27.08 4.55 -13.89
N THR A 292 28.03 3.69 -14.27
CA THR A 292 29.21 4.08 -15.07
C THR A 292 29.01 3.88 -16.57
N GLY A 293 27.88 3.26 -16.97
CA GLY A 293 27.56 3.02 -18.38
C GLY A 293 28.40 1.89 -18.96
N GLY A 294 27.93 0.65 -18.81
CA GLY A 294 28.40 -0.47 -19.63
C GLY A 294 28.26 -0.22 -21.12
#